data_AF-A0A949L1C2-F1
#
_entry.id   AF-A0A949L1C2-F1
#
_cell.length_a   1.000
_cell.length_b   1.000
_cell.length_c   1.000
_cell.angle_alpha   90.00
_cell.angle_beta   90.00
_cell.angle_gamma   90.00
#
_symmetry.space_group_name_H-M   'P 1'
#
loop_
_entity.id
_entity.type
_entity.pdbx_description
1 polymer ?
#
loop_
_entity_poly.entity_id
_entity_poly.type
_entity_poly.pdbx_seq_one_letter_code
_entity_poly.pdbx_strand_id
1 'polypeptide(L)'
;MLKDSLKPVVNGFKLLASEGKWVFIKGFRRWEIKQMEKRLAEEFVNLGRNYAASQAKGEAFDPKAADNDLILKQISFLQEEVAHLDQELAATRAEYVKNRTEDRGAEV
;
A
#
# COMPACT_ATOMS: atom_id res chain seq x y z
N MET A 1 34.41 33.54 1.15
CA MET A 1 34.27 32.89 -0.17
C MET A 1 33.95 31.40 -0.07
N LEU A 2 34.64 30.55 0.72
CA LEU A 2 34.27 29.13 0.86
C LEU A 2 32.88 28.86 1.47
N LYS A 3 32.39 29.73 2.37
CA LYS A 3 31.08 29.58 3.02
C LYS A 3 29.89 29.78 2.06
N ASP A 4 30.07 30.49 0.96
CA ASP A 4 28.99 30.73 -0.03
C ASP A 4 28.92 29.63 -1.08
N SER A 5 30.03 28.95 -1.38
CA SER A 5 30.06 27.77 -2.26
C SER A 5 29.55 26.48 -1.59
N LEU A 6 29.48 26.44 -0.26
CA LEU A 6 28.95 25.31 0.52
C LEU A 6 27.41 25.29 0.58
N LYS A 7 26.75 26.45 0.51
CA LYS A 7 25.27 26.55 0.58
C LYS A 7 24.57 25.77 -0.55
N PRO A 8 24.99 25.87 -1.83
CA PRO A 8 24.38 25.09 -2.91
C PRO A 8 24.54 23.59 -2.72
N VAL A 9 25.70 23.14 -2.24
CA VAL A 9 26.00 21.72 -2.01
C VAL A 9 25.15 21.15 -0.87
N VAL A 10 25.03 21.89 0.24
CA VAL A 10 24.18 21.50 1.38
C VAL A 10 22.70 21.49 0.99
N ASN A 11 22.24 22.49 0.22
CA ASN A 11 20.87 22.53 -0.27
C ASN A 11 20.58 21.38 -1.25
N GLY A 12 21.51 21.06 -2.15
CA GLY A 12 21.41 19.90 -3.04
C GLY A 12 21.33 18.59 -2.25
N PHE A 13 22.12 18.42 -1.19
CA PHE A 13 22.05 17.22 -0.34
C PHE A 13 20.75 17.13 0.47
N LYS A 14 20.25 18.26 1.00
CA LYS A 14 18.93 18.31 1.67
C LYS A 14 17.80 17.89 0.72
N LEU A 15 17.85 18.37 -0.53
CA LEU A 15 16.89 17.97 -1.55
C LEU A 15 16.96 16.46 -1.80
N LEU A 16 18.16 15.91 -2.07
CA LEU A 16 18.35 14.49 -2.29
C LEU A 16 17.91 13.64 -1.08
N ALA A 17 18.18 14.08 0.14
CA ALA A 17 17.73 13.41 1.35
C ALA A 17 16.20 13.42 1.47
N SER A 18 15.54 14.53 1.13
CA SER A 18 14.08 14.64 1.14
C SER A 18 13.42 13.75 0.07
N GLU A 19 14.02 13.65 -1.12
CA GLU A 19 13.55 12.75 -2.18
C GLU A 19 13.80 11.29 -1.81
N GLY A 20 14.98 10.98 -1.25
CA GLY A 20 15.31 9.65 -0.74
C GLY A 20 14.30 9.19 0.30
N LYS A 21 13.99 10.03 1.31
CA LYS A 21 12.97 9.73 2.33
C LYS A 21 11.62 9.38 1.70
N TRP A 22 11.19 10.13 0.69
CA TRP A 22 9.94 9.85 -0.01
C TRP A 22 9.97 8.51 -0.76
N VAL A 23 11.07 8.20 -1.46
CA VAL A 23 11.24 6.92 -2.15
C VAL A 23 11.18 5.75 -1.16
N PHE A 24 11.79 5.88 0.02
CA PHE A 24 11.69 4.87 1.08
C PHE A 24 10.25 4.69 1.58
N ILE A 25 9.55 5.78 1.93
CA ILE A 25 8.15 5.71 2.41
C ILE A 25 7.26 5.05 1.35
N LYS A 26 7.39 5.46 0.09
CA LYS A 26 6.67 4.86 -1.04
C LYS A 26 6.99 3.37 -1.19
N GLY A 27 8.25 2.98 -0.99
CA GLY A 27 8.68 1.59 -1.01
C GLY A 27 8.00 0.76 0.07
N PHE A 28 8.01 1.24 1.32
CA PHE A 28 7.36 0.57 2.45
C PHE A 28 5.85 0.44 2.27
N ARG A 29 5.15 1.53 1.90
CA ARG A 29 3.69 1.49 1.66
C ARG A 29 3.31 0.52 0.54
N ARG A 30 4.08 0.50 -0.55
CA ARG A 30 3.85 -0.48 -1.63
C ARG A 30 4.14 -1.91 -1.20
N TRP A 31 5.13 -2.11 -0.33
CA TRP A 31 5.44 -3.42 0.20
C TRP A 31 4.32 -3.93 1.13
N GLU A 32 3.77 -3.07 1.96
CA GLU A 32 2.60 -3.35 2.81
C GLU A 32 1.38 -3.74 1.97
N ILE A 33 1.06 -2.97 0.93
CA ILE A 33 -0.03 -3.29 -0.01
C ILE A 33 0.20 -4.68 -0.63
N LYS A 34 1.41 -4.95 -1.15
CA LYS A 34 1.75 -6.26 -1.71
C LYS A 34 1.63 -7.39 -0.69
N GLN A 35 1.94 -7.13 0.58
CA GLN A 35 1.78 -8.11 1.63
C GLN A 35 0.30 -8.43 1.88
N MET A 36 -0.57 -7.42 1.86
CA MET A 36 -2.02 -7.61 2.01
C MET A 36 -2.64 -8.29 0.79
N GLU A 37 -2.22 -7.92 -0.43
CA GLU A 37 -2.61 -8.61 -1.67
C GLU A 37 -2.22 -10.09 -1.63
N LYS A 38 -1.03 -10.42 -1.11
CA LYS A 38 -0.60 -11.80 -0.95
C LYS A 38 -1.50 -12.57 0.01
N ARG A 39 -1.83 -11.99 1.17
CA ARG A 39 -2.78 -12.59 2.13
C ARG A 39 -4.16 -12.78 1.51
N LEU A 40 -4.64 -11.80 0.74
CA LEU A 40 -5.91 -11.89 0.03
C LEU A 40 -5.92 -13.06 -0.98
N ALA A 41 -4.83 -13.24 -1.73
CA ALA A 41 -4.68 -14.38 -2.64
C ALA A 41 -4.68 -15.73 -1.90
N GLU A 42 -4.05 -15.79 -0.72
CA GLU A 42 -4.07 -16.98 0.13
C GLU A 42 -5.51 -17.31 0.60
N GLU A 43 -6.29 -16.32 0.99
CA GLU A 43 -7.69 -16.55 1.40
C GLU A 43 -8.59 -17.00 0.25
N PHE A 44 -8.40 -16.48 -0.97
CA PHE A 44 -9.11 -17.00 -2.14
C PHE A 44 -8.77 -18.47 -2.42
N VAL A 45 -7.49 -18.85 -2.26
CA VAL A 45 -7.07 -20.25 -2.42
C VAL A 45 -7.69 -21.12 -1.32
N ASN A 46 -7.75 -20.65 -0.08
CA ASN A 46 -8.38 -21.37 1.03
C ASN A 46 -9.88 -21.58 0.78
N LEU A 47 -10.59 -20.55 0.32
CA LEU A 47 -12.00 -20.66 -0.05
C LEU A 47 -12.22 -21.67 -1.18
N GLY A 48 -11.36 -21.63 -2.20
CA GLY A 48 -11.39 -22.58 -3.32
C GLY A 48 -11.12 -24.03 -2.89
N ARG A 49 -10.22 -24.23 -1.91
CA ARG A 49 -9.96 -25.55 -1.30
C ARG A 49 -11.19 -26.06 -0.54
N ASN A 50 -11.84 -25.20 0.24
CA ASN A 50 -13.06 -25.58 0.96
C ASN A 50 -14.18 -25.96 -0.01
N TYR A 51 -14.37 -25.18 -1.08
CA TYR A 51 -15.30 -25.51 -2.15
C TYR A 51 -14.99 -26.86 -2.81
N ALA A 52 -13.74 -27.09 -3.19
CA ALA A 52 -13.32 -28.36 -3.78
C ALA A 52 -13.53 -29.55 -2.81
N ALA A 53 -13.28 -29.35 -1.52
CA ALA A 53 -13.51 -30.36 -0.49
C ALA A 53 -15.00 -30.69 -0.31
N SER A 54 -15.90 -29.70 -0.33
CA SER A 54 -17.35 -29.93 -0.31
C SER A 54 -17.79 -30.74 -1.53
N GLN A 55 -17.30 -30.37 -2.72
CA GLN A 55 -17.63 -31.10 -3.96
C GLN A 55 -17.12 -32.54 -3.95
N ALA A 56 -15.91 -32.79 -3.43
CA ALA A 56 -15.37 -34.13 -3.30
C ALA A 56 -16.17 -35.04 -2.36
N LYS A 57 -16.85 -34.44 -1.36
CA LYS A 57 -17.74 -35.14 -0.43
C LYS A 57 -19.18 -35.27 -0.95
N GLY A 58 -19.50 -34.66 -2.10
CA GLY A 58 -20.87 -34.56 -2.60
C GLY A 58 -21.77 -33.65 -1.75
N GLU A 59 -21.17 -32.78 -0.94
CA GLU A 59 -21.87 -31.82 -0.11
C GLU A 59 -22.02 -30.50 -0.86
N ALA A 60 -23.16 -29.83 -0.66
CA ALA A 60 -23.31 -28.46 -1.13
C ALA A 60 -22.34 -27.55 -0.37
N PHE A 61 -21.63 -26.69 -1.08
CA PHE A 61 -20.83 -25.66 -0.45
C PHE A 61 -21.75 -24.69 0.30
N ASP A 62 -21.54 -24.56 1.61
CA ASP A 62 -22.27 -23.61 2.45
C ASP A 62 -21.38 -22.40 2.77
N PRO A 63 -21.65 -21.21 2.18
CA PRO A 63 -20.93 -19.98 2.51
C PRO A 63 -21.08 -19.54 3.97
N LYS A 64 -22.13 -20.00 4.67
CA LYS A 64 -22.42 -19.65 6.08
C LYS A 64 -21.82 -20.64 7.07
N ALA A 65 -21.20 -21.72 6.60
CA ALA A 65 -20.40 -22.57 7.45
C ALA A 65 -19.30 -21.72 8.11
N ALA A 66 -19.05 -21.93 9.41
CA ALA A 66 -18.21 -21.04 10.22
C ALA A 66 -16.84 -20.72 9.58
N ASP A 67 -16.20 -21.72 8.98
CA ASP A 67 -14.91 -21.55 8.32
C ASP A 67 -15.01 -20.72 7.03
N ASN A 68 -16.07 -20.93 6.23
CA ASN A 68 -16.28 -20.20 4.98
C ASN A 68 -16.71 -18.75 5.24
N ASP A 69 -17.58 -18.52 6.24
CA ASP A 69 -18.02 -17.19 6.64
C ASP A 69 -16.84 -16.34 7.15
N LEU A 70 -15.93 -16.96 7.92
CA LEU A 70 -14.71 -16.29 8.38
C LEU A 70 -13.81 -15.90 7.20
N ILE A 71 -13.53 -16.82 6.27
CA ILE A 71 -12.69 -16.56 5.10
C ILE A 71 -13.31 -15.45 4.23
N LEU A 72 -14.63 -15.47 4.01
CA LEU A 72 -15.32 -14.43 3.24
C LEU A 72 -15.23 -13.06 3.90
N LYS A 73 -15.36 -12.98 5.23
CA LYS A 73 -15.15 -11.73 5.99
C LYS A 73 -13.72 -11.22 5.88
N GLN A 74 -12.74 -12.13 5.97
CA GLN A 74 -11.32 -11.77 5.80
C GLN A 74 -11.03 -11.25 4.40
N ILE A 75 -11.58 -11.88 3.37
CA ILE A 75 -11.50 -11.41 1.98
C ILE A 75 -12.08 -10.00 1.85
N SER A 76 -13.30 -9.76 2.36
CA SER A 76 -13.95 -8.45 2.31
C SER A 76 -13.09 -7.39 2.99
N PHE A 77 -12.62 -7.69 4.21
CA PHE A 77 -11.76 -6.78 4.97
C PHE A 77 -10.46 -6.46 4.23
N LEU A 78 -9.76 -7.48 3.71
CA LEU A 78 -8.50 -7.29 2.99
C LEU A 78 -8.68 -6.48 1.70
N GLN A 79 -9.80 -6.66 0.99
CA GLN A 79 -10.10 -5.88 -0.20
C GLN A 79 -10.34 -4.41 0.12
N GLU A 80 -11.12 -4.13 1.17
CA GLU A 80 -11.35 -2.78 1.66
C GLU A 80 -10.06 -2.11 2.12
N GLU A 81 -9.23 -2.84 2.87
CA GLU A 81 -7.95 -2.34 3.39
C GLU A 81 -6.95 -2.04 2.26
N VAL A 82 -6.81 -2.94 1.28
CA VAL A 82 -5.96 -2.69 0.11
C VAL A 82 -6.42 -1.45 -0.65
N ALA A 83 -7.73 -1.31 -0.89
CA ALA A 83 -8.28 -0.14 -1.57
C ALA A 83 -8.04 1.15 -0.78
N HIS A 84 -8.17 1.10 0.55
CA HIS A 84 -7.90 2.22 1.43
C HIS A 84 -6.41 2.63 1.38
N LEU A 85 -5.49 1.68 1.49
CA LEU A 85 -4.04 1.93 1.43
C LEU A 85 -3.60 2.49 0.07
N ASP A 86 -4.18 2.03 -1.03
CA ASP A 86 -3.92 2.58 -2.37
C ASP A 86 -4.40 4.03 -2.48
N GLN A 87 -5.58 4.34 -1.93
CA GLN A 87 -6.11 5.70 -1.88
C GLN A 87 -5.23 6.61 -1.02
N GLU A 88 -4.79 6.15 0.15
CA GLU A 88 -3.85 6.90 0.99
C GLU A 88 -2.52 7.16 0.27
N LEU A 89 -1.98 6.16 -0.42
CA LEU A 89 -0.73 6.31 -1.17
C LEU A 89 -0.88 7.35 -2.29
N ALA A 90 -2.03 7.35 -2.98
CA ALA A 90 -2.35 8.35 -4.00
C ALA A 90 -2.52 9.76 -3.39
N ALA A 91 -3.24 9.88 -2.28
CA ALA A 91 -3.43 11.13 -1.55
C ALA A 91 -2.11 11.71 -1.04
N THR A 92 -1.27 10.87 -0.40
CA THR A 92 0.06 11.27 0.07
C THR A 92 0.94 11.75 -1.09
N ARG A 93 0.83 11.11 -2.26
CA ARG A 93 1.53 11.57 -3.47
C ARG A 93 1.03 12.94 -3.93
N ALA A 94 -0.28 13.16 -3.94
CA ALA A 94 -0.87 14.44 -4.32
C ALA A 94 -0.43 15.57 -3.38
N GLU A 95 -0.43 15.32 -2.08
CA GLU A 95 0.06 16.26 -1.05
C GLU A 95 1.56 16.55 -1.24
N TYR A 96 2.39 15.54 -1.48
CA TYR A 96 3.81 15.73 -1.69
C TYR A 96 4.11 16.57 -2.96
N VAL A 97 3.34 16.37 -4.04
CA VAL A 97 3.44 17.20 -5.25
C VAL A 97 2.99 18.63 -4.97
N LYS A 98 1.88 18.81 -4.25
CA LYS A 98 1.34 20.12 -3.87
C LYS A 98 2.35 20.92 -3.04
N ASN A 99 2.89 20.33 -1.98
CA ASN A 99 3.87 20.97 -1.12
C ASN A 99 5.11 21.40 -1.92
N ARG A 100 5.55 20.60 -2.89
CA ARG A 100 6.68 20.95 -3.78
C ARG A 100 6.38 22.13 -4.71
N THR A 101 5.15 22.22 -5.23
CA THR A 101 4.74 23.37 -6.07
C THR A 101 4.59 24.65 -5.28
N GLU A 102 4.11 24.58 -4.04
CA GLU A 102 3.94 25.75 -3.16
C GLU A 102 5.30 26.28 -2.66
N ASP A 103 6.22 25.39 -2.28
CA ASP A 103 7.57 25.76 -1.83
C ASP A 103 8.40 26.41 -2.96
N ARG A 104 8.20 25.97 -4.21
CA ARG A 104 8.80 26.61 -5.41
C ARG A 104 8.16 27.93 -5.81
N GLY A 105 6.92 28.19 -5.38
CA GLY A 105 6.23 29.47 -5.62
C GLY A 105 6.63 30.57 -4.64
N ALA A 106 7.24 30.21 -3.50
CA ALA A 106 7.69 31.13 -2.47
C ALA A 106 9.14 31.65 -2.66
N GLU A 107 9.90 31.06 -3.60
CA GLU A 107 11.27 31.46 -3.95
C GLU A 107 11.35 32.35 -5.22
N VAL A 108 10.23 32.83 -5.76
CA VAL A 108 10.18 33.77 -6.91
C VAL A 108 9.76 35.17 -6.48
#